data_AF-A0A966GFH2-F1
#
_entry.id   AF-A0A966GFH2-F1
#
_cell.length_a   1.000
_cell.length_b   1.000
_cell.length_c   1.000
_cell.angle_alpha   90.00
_cell.angle_beta   90.00
_cell.angle_gamma   90.00
#
_symmetry.space_group_name_H-M   'P 1'
#
loop_
_entity.id
_entity.type
_entity.pdbx_description
1 polymer ?
#
loop_
_entity_poly.entity_id
_entity_poly.type
_entity_poly.pdbx_seq_one_letter_code
_entity_poly.pdbx_strand_id
1 'polypeptide(L)'
;MEALDALLAEARALQSPPAPDLVARILADARAADLARHPPRAARRTSALTGLRGLIAALGGWPALGGLSAATLAGLWIGIAPPAALDSVVAQLWGDSVSVTLYPEDDLFGLEG
;
A
#
# COMPACT_ATOMS: atom_id res chain seq x y z
N MET A 1 23.55 -7.38 9.10
CA MET A 1 22.48 -8.40 9.28
C MET A 1 22.96 -9.45 10.28
N GLU A 2 24.13 -10.03 10.08
CA GLU A 2 24.73 -11.08 10.94
C GLU A 2 24.91 -10.72 12.42
N ALA A 3 25.24 -9.47 12.76
CA ALA A 3 25.34 -9.03 14.16
C ALA A 3 24.00 -9.04 14.92
N LEU A 4 22.89 -8.76 14.22
CA LEU A 4 21.55 -8.84 14.80
C LEU A 4 21.17 -10.30 15.05
N ASP A 5 21.47 -11.18 14.09
CA ASP A 5 21.19 -12.60 14.21
C ASP A 5 21.94 -13.24 15.39
N ALA A 6 23.20 -12.84 15.62
CA ALA A 6 23.97 -13.30 16.78
C ALA A 6 23.35 -12.85 18.12
N LEU A 7 22.93 -11.58 18.23
CA LEU A 7 22.27 -11.06 19.43
C LEU A 7 20.90 -11.74 19.67
N LEU A 8 20.15 -12.03 18.60
CA LEU A 8 18.88 -12.74 18.69
C LEU A 8 19.05 -14.22 19.09
N ALA A 9 20.14 -14.87 18.64
CA ALA A 9 20.45 -16.23 19.02
C ALA A 9 20.76 -16.35 20.52
N GLU A 10 21.55 -15.41 21.06
CA GLU A 10 21.86 -15.34 22.48
C GLU A 10 20.61 -15.07 23.33
N ALA A 11 19.76 -14.12 22.91
CA ALA A 11 18.50 -13.84 23.59
C ALA A 11 17.56 -15.07 23.64
N ARG A 12 17.53 -15.88 22.57
CA ARG A 12 16.70 -17.09 22.50
C ARG A 12 17.21 -18.18 23.45
N ALA A 13 18.53 -18.28 23.64
CA ALA A 13 19.13 -19.23 24.58
C ALA A 13 18.81 -18.89 26.06
N LEU A 14 18.51 -17.63 26.35
CA LEU A 14 18.16 -17.14 27.70
C LEU A 14 16.67 -17.23 28.02
N GLN A 15 15.82 -17.63 27.07
CA GLN A 15 14.37 -17.71 27.30
C GLN A 15 13.99 -18.98 28.07
N SER A 16 13.49 -18.78 29.29
CA SER A 16 12.77 -19.82 30.03
C SER A 16 11.33 -19.92 29.51
N PRO A 17 10.74 -21.14 29.39
CA PRO A 17 9.38 -21.29 28.91
C PRO A 17 8.38 -20.52 29.80
N PRO A 18 7.40 -19.82 29.20
CA PRO A 18 6.41 -19.05 29.95
C PRO A 18 5.53 -19.98 30.79
N ALA A 19 5.02 -19.47 31.91
CA ALA A 19 4.10 -20.21 32.77
C ALA A 19 2.85 -20.66 31.98
N PRO A 20 2.39 -21.91 32.13
CA PRO A 20 1.29 -22.46 31.32
C PRO A 20 -0.03 -21.71 31.52
N ASP A 21 -0.27 -21.19 32.73
CA ASP A 21 -1.45 -20.37 33.02
C ASP A 21 -1.45 -19.05 32.23
N LEU A 22 -0.29 -18.39 32.11
CA LEU A 22 -0.15 -17.18 31.32
C LEU A 22 -0.47 -17.45 29.85
N VAL A 23 0.03 -18.57 29.30
CA VAL A 23 -0.26 -18.96 27.92
C VAL A 23 -1.75 -19.22 27.73
N ALA A 24 -2.40 -19.92 28.66
CA ALA A 24 -3.84 -20.17 28.61
C ALA A 24 -4.65 -18.86 28.60
N ARG A 25 -4.25 -17.88 29.43
CA ARG A 25 -4.90 -16.56 29.49
C ARG A 25 -4.67 -15.74 28.23
N ILE A 26 -3.45 -15.72 27.69
CA ILE A 26 -3.14 -15.07 26.41
C ILE A 26 -3.97 -15.68 25.28
N LEU A 27 -4.08 -17.00 25.23
CA LEU A 27 -4.88 -17.67 24.21
C LEU A 27 -6.39 -17.43 24.37
N ALA A 28 -6.89 -17.27 25.59
CA ALA A 28 -8.27 -16.89 25.83
C ALA A 28 -8.54 -15.45 25.38
N ASP A 29 -7.62 -14.53 25.71
CA ASP A 29 -7.71 -13.12 25.31
C ASP A 29 -7.60 -12.94 23.80
N ALA A 30 -6.67 -13.64 23.15
CA ALA A 30 -6.52 -13.64 21.69
C ALA A 30 -7.80 -14.10 20.98
N ARG A 31 -8.45 -15.17 21.48
CA ARG A 31 -9.74 -15.62 20.95
C ARG A 31 -10.85 -14.59 21.14
N ALA A 32 -10.90 -13.92 22.29
CA ALA A 32 -11.86 -12.86 22.52
C ALA A 32 -11.63 -11.66 21.57
N ALA A 33 -10.37 -11.28 21.36
CA ALA A 33 -9.97 -10.23 20.43
C ALA A 33 -10.27 -10.59 18.97
N ASP A 34 -10.09 -11.85 18.58
CA ASP A 34 -10.43 -12.34 17.23
C ASP A 34 -11.93 -12.29 16.97
N LEU A 35 -12.74 -12.69 17.94
CA LEU A 35 -14.21 -12.60 17.85
C LEU A 35 -14.69 -11.13 17.81
N ALA A 36 -14.00 -10.23 18.49
CA ALA A 36 -14.31 -8.79 18.44
C ALA A 36 -13.94 -8.16 17.08
N ARG A 37 -12.82 -8.56 16.48
CA ARG A 37 -12.38 -8.09 15.15
C ARG A 37 -13.18 -8.71 14.00
N HIS A 38 -13.54 -9.97 14.14
CA HIS A 38 -14.33 -10.74 13.18
C HIS A 38 -15.61 -11.21 13.85
N PRO A 39 -16.56 -10.30 14.13
CA PRO A 39 -17.84 -10.72 14.68
C PRO A 39 -18.47 -11.75 13.74
N PRO A 40 -19.06 -12.84 14.27
CA PRO A 40 -19.74 -13.82 13.45
C PRO A 40 -20.72 -13.08 12.54
N ARG A 41 -20.59 -13.33 11.23
CA ARG A 41 -21.27 -12.60 10.17
C ARG A 41 -22.78 -12.82 10.32
N ALA A 42 -23.43 -12.01 11.15
CA ALA A 42 -24.88 -11.99 11.22
C ALA A 42 -25.38 -11.70 9.80
N ALA A 43 -26.30 -12.51 9.29
CA ALA A 43 -26.88 -12.34 7.96
C ALA A 43 -27.49 -10.93 7.86
N ARG A 44 -26.72 -9.99 7.33
CA ARG A 44 -27.07 -8.56 7.33
C ARG A 44 -27.93 -8.29 6.12
N ARG A 45 -29.18 -7.87 6.36
CA ARG A 45 -30.09 -7.35 5.32
C ARG A 45 -29.35 -6.31 4.47
N THR A 46 -29.42 -6.49 3.16
CA THR A 46 -28.77 -5.65 2.16
C THR A 46 -29.44 -4.28 2.11
N SER A 47 -28.68 -3.24 2.43
CA SER A 47 -29.00 -1.86 2.07
C SER A 47 -28.07 -1.49 0.91
N ALA A 48 -28.46 -0.62 -0.01
CA ALA A 48 -27.62 -0.22 -1.14
C ALA A 48 -26.28 0.41 -0.71
N LEU A 49 -26.22 1.00 0.50
CA LEU A 49 -24.97 1.47 1.13
C LEU A 49 -24.05 0.34 1.63
N THR A 50 -24.56 -0.90 1.67
CA THR A 50 -23.80 -2.12 1.96
C THR A 50 -22.95 -2.57 0.76
N GLY A 51 -23.21 -2.05 -0.45
CA GLY A 51 -22.44 -2.42 -1.65
C GLY A 51 -20.98 -1.97 -1.56
N LEU A 52 -20.74 -0.66 -1.43
CA LEU A 52 -19.38 -0.12 -1.39
C LEU A 52 -18.65 -0.47 -0.09
N ARG A 53 -19.34 -0.39 1.06
CA ARG A 53 -18.77 -0.83 2.35
C ARG A 53 -18.49 -2.33 2.38
N GLY A 54 -19.32 -3.13 1.72
CA GLY A 54 -19.12 -4.57 1.54
C GLY A 54 -17.93 -4.86 0.63
N LEU A 55 -17.74 -4.07 -0.44
CA LEU A 55 -16.58 -4.17 -1.32
C LEU A 55 -15.29 -3.84 -0.57
N ILE A 56 -15.25 -2.73 0.18
CA ILE A 56 -14.09 -2.35 1.00
C ILE A 56 -13.82 -3.42 2.06
N ALA A 57 -14.84 -3.96 2.73
CA ALA A 57 -14.67 -5.06 3.68
C ALA A 57 -14.18 -6.35 3.01
N ALA A 58 -14.61 -6.66 1.79
CA ALA A 58 -14.15 -7.82 1.02
C ALA A 58 -12.69 -7.67 0.55
N LEU A 59 -12.25 -6.43 0.27
CA LEU A 59 -10.87 -6.12 -0.12
C LEU A 59 -9.87 -6.12 1.06
N GLY A 60 -10.34 -6.27 2.31
CA GLY A 60 -9.51 -6.26 3.51
C GLY A 60 -9.79 -5.12 4.49
N GLY A 61 -10.83 -4.32 4.24
CA GLY A 61 -11.31 -3.26 5.14
C GLY A 61 -10.47 -1.99 5.09
N TRP A 62 -10.35 -1.33 6.24
CA TRP A 62 -9.63 -0.07 6.40
C TRP A 62 -8.14 -0.11 5.99
N PRO A 63 -7.35 -1.18 6.29
CA PRO A 63 -5.96 -1.24 5.82
C PRO A 63 -5.84 -1.31 4.29
N ALA A 64 -6.77 -1.98 3.60
CA ALA A 64 -6.80 -2.00 2.14
C ALA A 64 -7.06 -0.60 1.57
N LEU A 65 -7.96 0.18 2.20
CA LEU A 65 -8.22 1.57 1.83
C LEU A 65 -7.01 2.48 2.06
N GLY A 66 -6.29 2.28 3.17
CA GLY A 66 -5.03 3.00 3.45
C GLY A 66 -3.92 2.68 2.43
N GLY A 67 -3.81 1.42 2.01
CA GLY A 67 -2.91 1.01 0.93
C GLY A 67 -3.30 1.65 -0.41
N LEU A 68 -4.59 1.66 -0.74
CA LEU A 68 -5.10 2.30 -1.95
C LEU A 68 -4.80 3.80 -1.97
N SER A 69 -5.03 4.51 -0.86
CA SER A 69 -4.72 5.94 -0.77
C SER A 69 -3.22 6.21 -0.89
N ALA A 70 -2.38 5.40 -0.24
CA ALA A 70 -0.93 5.52 -0.35
C ALA A 70 -0.47 5.26 -1.79
N ALA A 71 -1.01 4.25 -2.47
CA ALA A 71 -0.72 3.97 -3.87
C ALA A 71 -1.14 5.11 -4.80
N THR A 72 -2.30 5.74 -4.57
CA THR A 72 -2.72 6.91 -5.36
C THR A 72 -1.81 8.12 -5.16
N LEU A 73 -1.37 8.38 -3.93
CA LEU A 73 -0.43 9.46 -3.64
C LEU A 73 0.94 9.19 -4.24
N ALA A 74 1.41 7.94 -4.16
CA ALA A 74 2.65 7.52 -4.81
C ALA A 74 2.58 7.66 -6.33
N GLY A 75 1.47 7.26 -6.96
CA GLY A 75 1.24 7.44 -8.39
C GLY A 75 1.22 8.91 -8.80
N LEU A 76 0.53 9.76 -8.03
CA LEU A 76 0.50 11.21 -8.27
C LEU A 76 1.90 11.82 -8.15
N TRP A 77 2.67 11.44 -7.13
CA TRP A 77 4.04 11.89 -6.93
C TRP A 77 4.95 11.51 -8.10
N ILE A 78 4.88 10.26 -8.55
CA ILE A 78 5.67 9.76 -9.69
C ILE A 78 5.28 10.48 -10.98
N GLY A 79 4.00 10.81 -11.18
CA GLY A 79 3.55 11.53 -12.37
C GLY A 79 4.03 12.99 -12.43
N ILE A 80 4.13 13.67 -11.29
CA ILE A 80 4.61 15.06 -11.22
C ILE A 80 6.14 15.14 -11.37
N ALA A 81 6.85 14.19 -10.77
CA ALA A 81 8.31 14.12 -10.81
C ALA A 81 8.74 12.75 -11.34
N PRO A 82 8.61 12.52 -12.67
CA PRO A 82 9.03 11.26 -13.26
C PRO A 82 10.53 11.07 -13.01
N PRO A 83 10.97 10.00 -12.31
CA PRO A 83 12.38 9.74 -12.12
C PRO A 83 13.04 9.41 -13.46
N ALA A 84 14.29 9.83 -13.65
CA ALA A 84 15.06 9.63 -14.91
C ALA A 84 15.19 8.16 -15.34
N ALA A 85 14.98 7.21 -14.42
CA ALA A 85 14.93 5.78 -14.74
C ALA A 85 13.66 5.36 -15.51
N LEU A 86 12.59 6.16 -15.49
CA LEU A 86 11.39 5.90 -16.29
C LEU A 86 11.61 6.23 -17.76
N ASP A 87 12.39 7.26 -18.09
CA ASP A 87 12.64 7.64 -19.50
C ASP A 87 13.30 6.49 -20.28
N SER A 88 14.26 5.78 -19.66
CA SER A 88 14.91 4.63 -20.30
C SER A 88 13.97 3.44 -20.49
N VAL A 89 13.08 3.18 -19.53
CA VAL A 89 12.08 2.10 -19.62
C VAL A 89 11.01 2.43 -20.67
N VAL A 90 10.55 3.68 -20.71
CA VAL A 90 9.56 4.16 -21.68
C VAL A 90 10.16 4.12 -23.09
N ALA A 91 11.39 4.61 -23.28
CA ALA A 91 12.08 4.52 -24.57
C ALA A 91 12.26 3.08 -25.05
N GLN A 92 12.50 2.12 -24.13
CA GLN A 92 12.65 0.71 -24.47
C GLN A 92 11.33 0.01 -24.82
N LEU A 93 10.22 0.42 -24.23
CA LEU A 93 8.90 -0.20 -24.44
C LEU A 93 8.08 0.49 -25.55
N TRP A 94 8.13 1.81 -25.66
CA TRP A 94 7.31 2.62 -26.57
C TRP A 94 8.11 3.32 -27.67
N GLY A 95 9.45 3.28 -27.63
CA GLY A 95 10.31 4.02 -28.54
C GLY A 95 10.54 5.46 -28.08
N ASP A 96 11.52 6.12 -28.70
CA ASP A 96 11.90 7.49 -28.34
C ASP A 96 10.84 8.49 -28.84
N SER A 97 10.49 9.46 -28.00
CA SER A 97 9.50 10.48 -28.36
C SER A 97 10.20 11.63 -29.07
N VAL A 98 10.01 11.73 -30.40
CA VAL A 98 10.47 12.89 -31.17
C VAL A 98 9.37 13.95 -31.15
N SER A 99 9.58 15.01 -30.38
CA SER A 99 8.74 16.20 -30.43
C SER A 99 9.03 16.97 -31.73
N VAL A 100 8.06 17.00 -32.64
CA VAL A 100 8.10 17.83 -33.86
C VAL A 100 7.38 19.14 -33.57
N THR A 101 8.14 20.23 -33.53
CA THR A 101 7.58 21.58 -33.40
C THR A 101 6.85 21.94 -34.69
N LEU A 102 5.52 22.02 -34.63
CA LEU A 102 4.67 22.31 -35.79
C LEU A 102 4.47 23.82 -36.05
N TYR A 103 4.79 24.66 -35.07
CA TYR A 103 4.72 26.12 -35.20
C TYR A 103 5.87 26.75 -34.39
N PRO A 104 6.73 27.58 -35.00
CA PRO A 104 7.75 28.32 -34.26
C PRO A 104 7.04 29.37 -33.39
N GLU A 105 7.26 29.34 -32.08
CA GLU A 105 6.62 30.27 -31.14
C GLU A 105 6.97 31.75 -31.40
N ASP A 106 8.04 31.98 -32.18
CA ASP A 106 8.50 33.30 -32.60
C ASP A 106 7.52 34.00 -33.56
N ASP A 107 6.68 33.25 -34.29
CA ASP A 107 5.73 33.80 -35.28
C ASP A 107 4.34 34.10 -34.67
N LEU A 108 4.09 33.65 -33.43
CA LEU A 108 2.77 33.74 -32.76
C LEU A 108 2.37 35.19 -32.40
N PHE A 109 3.36 36.07 -32.22
CA PHE A 109 3.10 37.47 -31.85
C PHE A 109 3.21 38.45 -33.00
N GLY A 110 3.65 38.02 -34.19
CA GLY A 110 3.70 38.88 -35.39
C GLY A 110 4.38 40.23 -35.16
N LEU A 111 5.38 40.29 -34.26
CA LEU A 111 6.11 41.51 -33.92
C LEU A 111 7.42 41.62 -34.71
N GLU A 112 7.43 41.20 -35.97
CA GLU A 112 8.46 41.57 -36.94
C GLU A 112 7.92 42.64 -37.87
N GLY A 113 8.29 43.88 -37.57
CA GLY A 113 8.53 44.93 -38.56
C GLY A 113 10.03 45.15 -38.65
#